data_AF-A0A5Q5CFP4-F1
#
_entry.id   AF-A0A5Q5CFP4-F1
#
_cell.length_a   1.000
_cell.length_b   1.000
_cell.length_c   1.000
_cell.angle_alpha   90.00
_cell.angle_beta   90.00
_cell.angle_gamma   90.00
#
_symmetry.space_group_name_H-M   'P 1'
#
loop_
_entity.id
_entity.type
_entity.pdbx_description
1 polymer ?
#
loop_
_entity_poly.entity_id
_entity_poly.type
_entity_poly.pdbx_seq_one_letter_code
_entity_poly.pdbx_strand_id
1 'polypeptide(L)'
;MTTPKVWVSISARDIVLGPDGPGADWVEVGTINTTYEKDLWNNVQVYLGLRRSAPRLTGFYLDGDPDSPWVAETLEREDDIPFWLAIDPYGDGTRYLVTMEQASFGALARRPAEPHPGRLDRPVAVGIRVKRRDSRVFEFVRP
;
A
#
# COMPACT_ATOMS: atom_id res chain seq x y z
N MET A 1 12.90 11.58 7.64
CA MET A 1 11.94 10.47 7.80
C MET A 1 11.63 9.97 6.40
N THR A 2 11.78 8.69 6.14
CA THR A 2 11.38 8.08 4.87
C THR A 2 9.86 7.94 4.85
N THR A 3 9.22 8.37 3.76
CA THR A 3 7.77 8.31 3.60
C THR A 3 7.46 7.15 2.66
N PRO A 4 6.84 6.05 3.15
CA PRO A 4 6.55 4.93 2.29
C PRO A 4 5.60 5.35 1.17
N LYS A 5 5.92 4.96 -0.06
CA LYS A 5 5.09 5.18 -1.24
C LYS A 5 4.35 3.91 -1.62
N VAL A 6 3.12 4.05 -2.08
CA VAL A 6 2.27 2.94 -2.50
C VAL A 6 1.96 3.04 -3.97
N TRP A 7 2.10 1.90 -4.64
CA TRP A 7 1.88 1.74 -6.06
C TRP A 7 0.87 0.63 -6.30
N VAL A 8 0.08 0.76 -7.36
CA VAL A 8 -0.91 -0.24 -7.73
C VAL A 8 -0.86 -0.56 -9.22
N SER A 9 -1.26 -1.78 -9.55
CA SER A 9 -1.39 -2.25 -10.93
C SER A 9 -2.58 -3.18 -11.04
N ILE A 10 -3.44 -2.96 -12.05
CA ILE A 10 -4.58 -3.82 -12.35
C ILE A 10 -4.24 -4.91 -13.39
N SER A 11 -3.14 -4.75 -14.12
CA SER A 11 -2.75 -5.58 -15.27
C SER A 11 -1.66 -6.59 -14.92
N ALA A 12 -0.60 -6.15 -14.26
CA ALA A 12 0.63 -6.92 -14.07
C ALA A 12 1.17 -6.84 -12.64
N ARG A 13 1.63 -7.99 -12.13
CA ARG A 13 2.28 -8.09 -10.82
C ARG A 13 3.78 -7.80 -10.89
N ASP A 14 4.40 -8.04 -12.05
CA ASP A 14 5.84 -7.99 -12.18
C ASP A 14 6.35 -6.55 -12.04
N ILE A 15 7.45 -6.41 -11.31
CA ILE A 15 8.15 -5.15 -11.12
C ILE A 15 9.26 -5.09 -12.15
N VAL A 16 9.19 -4.11 -13.03
CA VAL A 16 10.25 -3.79 -13.99
C VAL A 16 10.72 -2.40 -13.64
N LEU A 17 11.80 -2.34 -12.85
CA LEU A 17 12.29 -1.08 -12.29
C LEU A 17 12.59 -0.07 -13.40
N GLY A 18 11.91 1.07 -13.33
CA GLY A 18 12.12 2.23 -14.18
C GLY A 18 12.74 3.38 -13.39
N PRO A 19 13.07 4.49 -14.08
CA PRO A 19 13.63 5.69 -13.44
C PRO A 19 12.68 6.30 -12.39
N ASP A 20 11.37 6.10 -12.56
CA ASP A 20 10.35 6.76 -11.75
C ASP A 20 9.54 5.81 -10.85
N GLY A 21 9.81 4.50 -10.86
CA GLY A 21 9.02 3.55 -10.07
C GLY A 21 9.11 2.08 -10.47
N PRO A 22 8.12 1.27 -10.05
CA PRO A 22 8.13 -0.18 -10.23
C PRO A 22 7.79 -0.68 -11.64
N GLY A 23 7.57 0.22 -12.60
CA GLY A 23 7.31 -0.12 -14.01
C GLY A 23 6.12 0.65 -14.59
N ALA A 24 5.91 0.54 -15.90
CA ALA A 24 4.91 1.32 -16.63
C ALA A 24 3.45 0.96 -16.29
N ASP A 25 3.20 -0.27 -15.83
CA ASP A 25 1.88 -0.74 -15.41
C ASP A 25 1.49 -0.26 -14.00
N TRP A 26 2.42 0.39 -13.30
CA TRP A 26 2.24 0.80 -11.91
C TRP A 26 1.95 2.29 -11.79
N VAL A 27 0.97 2.63 -10.95
CA VAL A 27 0.59 4.01 -10.66
C VAL A 27 0.83 4.30 -9.17
N GLU A 28 1.49 5.42 -8.85
CA GLU A 28 1.61 5.91 -7.48
C GLU A 28 0.24 6.42 -7.01
N VAL A 29 -0.21 5.94 -5.85
CA VAL A 29 -1.57 6.24 -5.33
C VAL A 29 -1.56 6.90 -3.96
N GLY A 30 -0.39 7.13 -3.39
CA GLY A 30 -0.23 7.82 -2.12
C GLY A 30 0.77 7.15 -1.20
N THR A 31 0.53 7.29 0.11
CA THR A 31 1.52 6.97 1.15
C THR A 31 0.90 6.20 2.31
N ILE A 32 1.75 5.69 3.20
CA ILE A 32 1.30 5.02 4.44
C ILE A 32 1.65 5.89 5.63
N ASN A 33 0.66 6.22 6.45
CA ASN A 33 0.91 6.76 7.77
C ASN A 33 1.34 5.64 8.74
N THR A 34 2.64 5.43 8.87
CA THR A 34 3.21 4.34 9.69
C THR A 34 2.88 4.44 11.18
N THR A 35 2.46 5.62 11.66
CA THR A 35 2.04 5.84 13.05
C THR A 35 0.67 5.22 13.32
N TYR A 36 -0.26 5.35 12.38
CA TYR A 36 -1.62 4.79 12.50
C TYR A 36 -1.69 3.35 11.98
N GLU A 37 -0.93 3.02 10.95
CA GLU A 37 -0.92 1.73 10.28
C GLU A 37 0.12 0.77 10.87
N LYS A 38 0.11 0.63 12.20
CA LYS A 38 1.15 -0.12 12.95
C LYS A 38 1.24 -1.58 12.54
N ASP A 39 0.12 -2.26 12.31
CA ASP A 39 0.14 -3.68 11.96
C ASP A 39 0.76 -3.92 10.58
N LEU A 40 0.46 -3.05 9.61
CA LEU A 40 1.13 -3.05 8.31
C LEU A 40 2.62 -2.79 8.50
N TRP A 41 2.99 -1.74 9.24
CA TRP A 41 4.39 -1.36 9.40
C TRP A 41 5.21 -2.44 10.12
N ASN A 42 4.61 -3.11 11.10
CA ASN A 42 5.21 -4.27 11.77
C ASN A 42 5.47 -5.41 10.77
N ASN A 43 4.53 -5.68 9.85
CA ASN A 43 4.73 -6.67 8.78
C ASN A 43 5.87 -6.23 7.86
N VAL A 44 5.90 -4.99 7.39
CA VAL A 44 6.99 -4.42 6.58
C VAL A 44 8.36 -4.60 7.27
N GLN A 45 8.46 -4.29 8.57
CA GLN A 45 9.68 -4.47 9.34
C GLN A 45 10.16 -5.92 9.43
N VAL A 46 9.25 -6.90 9.43
CA VAL A 46 9.63 -8.32 9.35
C VAL A 46 10.30 -8.63 8.01
N TYR A 47 9.74 -8.15 6.90
CA TYR A 47 10.35 -8.33 5.58
C TYR A 47 11.69 -7.61 5.44
N LEU A 48 11.87 -6.50 6.14
CA LEU A 48 13.14 -5.77 6.19
C LEU A 48 14.17 -6.40 7.15
N GLY A 49 13.83 -7.47 7.87
CA GLY A 49 14.72 -8.10 8.85
C GLY A 49 14.92 -7.28 10.13
N LEU A 50 14.14 -6.22 10.33
CA LEU A 50 14.18 -5.33 11.49
C LEU A 50 13.36 -5.87 12.66
N ARG A 51 12.49 -6.86 12.39
CA ARG A 51 11.60 -7.47 13.37
C ARG A 51 11.47 -8.97 13.13
N ARG A 52 11.28 -9.75 14.19
CA ARG A 52 11.14 -11.22 14.10
C ARG A 52 9.74 -11.69 13.70
N SER A 53 8.69 -11.00 14.14
CA SER A 53 7.30 -11.39 13.91
C SER A 53 6.36 -10.19 13.92
N ALA A 54 5.20 -10.34 13.27
CA ALA A 54 4.15 -9.32 13.17
C ALA A 54 2.76 -9.96 13.32
N PRO A 55 1.75 -9.19 13.76
CA PRO A 55 0.37 -9.67 13.81
C PRO A 55 -0.16 -10.00 12.41
N ARG A 56 -1.24 -10.78 12.37
CA ARG A 56 -1.92 -11.10 11.11
C ARG A 56 -2.49 -9.82 10.49
N LEU A 57 -2.02 -9.51 9.28
CA LEU A 57 -2.55 -8.41 8.48
C LEU A 57 -3.71 -8.90 7.60
N THR A 58 -4.84 -8.22 7.68
CA THR A 58 -6.03 -8.45 6.85
C THR A 58 -6.40 -7.24 5.99
N GLY A 59 -5.89 -6.06 6.36
CA GLY A 59 -6.09 -4.82 5.64
C GLY A 59 -5.48 -3.64 6.37
N PHE A 60 -5.42 -2.50 5.71
CA PHE A 60 -4.83 -1.26 6.21
C PHE A 60 -5.43 -0.05 5.47
N TYR A 61 -5.27 1.14 6.04
CA TYR A 61 -5.65 2.38 5.35
C TYR A 61 -4.45 2.98 4.62
N LEU A 62 -4.66 3.34 3.36
CA LEU A 62 -3.77 4.16 2.55
C LEU A 62 -4.13 5.63 2.76
N ASP A 63 -3.13 6.48 2.96
CA ASP A 63 -3.27 7.94 2.79
C ASP A 63 -3.21 8.20 1.28
N GLY A 64 -4.36 8.10 0.61
CA GLY A 64 -4.50 8.19 -0.83
C GLY A 64 -4.31 9.61 -1.34
N ASP A 65 -3.59 9.74 -2.46
CA ASP A 65 -3.42 11.00 -3.17
C ASP A 65 -4.75 11.38 -3.86
N PRO A 66 -5.39 12.51 -3.49
CA PRO A 66 -6.65 12.93 -4.11
C PRO A 66 -6.51 13.23 -5.60
N ASP A 67 -5.31 13.56 -6.09
CA ASP A 67 -5.07 13.84 -7.51
C ASP A 67 -4.80 12.57 -8.32
N SER A 68 -4.68 11.40 -7.67
CA SER A 68 -4.53 10.11 -8.34
C SER A 68 -5.86 9.67 -8.98
N PRO A 69 -5.92 9.45 -10.31
CA PRO A 69 -7.13 8.99 -10.97
C PRO A 69 -7.66 7.68 -10.41
N TRP A 70 -6.74 6.79 -10.01
CA TRP A 70 -7.10 5.51 -9.41
C TRP A 70 -7.82 5.69 -8.07
N VAL A 71 -7.39 6.65 -7.24
CA VAL A 71 -8.03 6.94 -5.94
C VAL A 71 -9.42 7.51 -6.18
N ALA A 72 -9.56 8.47 -7.10
CA ALA A 72 -10.85 9.05 -7.45
C ALA A 72 -11.84 7.99 -7.96
N GLU A 73 -11.44 7.19 -8.95
CA GLU A 73 -12.29 6.14 -9.52
C GLU A 73 -12.70 5.09 -8.49
N THR A 74 -11.79 4.74 -7.58
CA THR A 74 -12.04 3.76 -6.52
C THR A 74 -13.14 4.21 -5.56
N LEU A 75 -13.18 5.50 -5.24
CA LEU A 75 -14.15 6.04 -4.28
C LEU A 75 -15.55 6.14 -4.88
N GLU A 76 -15.64 6.24 -6.20
CA GLU A 76 -16.91 6.32 -6.93
C GLU A 76 -17.47 4.96 -7.35
N ARG A 77 -16.63 3.93 -7.41
CA ARG A 77 -17.02 2.59 -7.88
C ARG A 77 -17.65 1.74 -6.77
N GLU A 78 -18.74 1.05 -7.11
CA GLU A 78 -19.35 0.02 -6.27
C GLU A 78 -18.69 -1.36 -6.44
N ASP A 79 -17.99 -1.59 -7.56
CA ASP A 79 -17.38 -2.88 -7.89
C ASP A 79 -15.94 -3.02 -7.37
N ASP A 80 -15.69 -4.13 -6.65
CA ASP A 80 -14.36 -4.53 -6.15
C ASP A 80 -13.46 -5.02 -7.32
N ILE A 81 -12.79 -4.10 -8.02
CA ILE A 81 -11.74 -4.45 -9.00
C ILE A 81 -10.48 -4.88 -8.23
N PRO A 82 -10.01 -6.15 -8.34
CA PRO A 82 -8.80 -6.58 -7.68
C PRO A 82 -7.54 -5.95 -8.32
N PHE A 83 -6.52 -5.68 -7.51
CA PHE A 83 -5.27 -5.08 -7.96
C PHE A 83 -4.06 -5.65 -7.23
N TRP A 84 -2.90 -5.56 -7.88
CA TRP A 84 -1.62 -5.76 -7.24
C TRP A 84 -1.20 -4.48 -6.53
N LEU A 85 -0.57 -4.62 -5.37
CA LEU A 85 -0.08 -3.49 -4.59
C LEU A 85 1.40 -3.68 -4.29
N ALA A 86 2.18 -2.62 -4.48
CA ALA A 86 3.58 -2.55 -4.14
C ALA A 86 3.81 -1.41 -3.14
N ILE A 87 4.59 -1.69 -2.10
CA ILE A 87 5.02 -0.70 -1.11
C ILE A 87 6.51 -0.49 -1.29
N ASP A 88 6.89 0.74 -1.59
CA ASP A 88 8.25 1.21 -1.40
C ASP A 88 8.38 1.70 0.05
N PRO A 89 9.06 0.95 0.94
CA PRO A 89 9.10 1.26 2.36
C PRO A 89 9.93 2.51 2.67
N TYR A 90 10.80 2.95 1.75
CA TYR A 90 11.70 4.09 1.96
C TYR A 90 11.28 5.32 1.15
N GLY A 91 10.49 5.13 0.08
CA GLY A 91 10.08 6.17 -0.84
C GLY A 91 11.19 6.59 -1.81
N ASP A 92 12.25 5.79 -1.93
CA ASP A 92 13.45 6.05 -2.74
C ASP A 92 13.59 5.11 -3.95
N GLY A 93 12.60 4.24 -4.18
CA GLY A 93 12.56 3.29 -5.28
C GLY A 93 13.56 2.14 -5.18
N THR A 94 14.30 2.02 -4.08
CA THR A 94 15.37 1.01 -3.97
C THR A 94 14.81 -0.41 -3.79
N ARG A 95 13.60 -0.53 -3.23
CA ARG A 95 13.01 -1.80 -2.79
C ARG A 95 11.49 -1.74 -2.87
N TYR A 96 10.89 -2.88 -3.22
CA TYR A 96 9.43 -3.00 -3.25
C TYR A 96 8.96 -4.27 -2.51
N LEU A 97 7.88 -4.11 -1.76
CA LEU A 97 7.10 -5.21 -1.17
C LEU A 97 5.81 -5.36 -1.96
N VAL A 98 5.70 -6.42 -2.75
CA VAL A 98 4.58 -6.65 -3.66
C VAL A 98 3.63 -7.68 -3.07
N THR A 99 2.32 -7.48 -3.18
CA THR A 99 1.35 -8.44 -2.66
C THR A 99 1.48 -9.81 -3.35
N MET A 100 1.33 -10.88 -2.55
CA MET A 100 1.34 -12.26 -3.02
C MET A 100 0.08 -12.64 -3.80
N GLU A 101 -1.01 -11.95 -3.49
CA GLU A 101 -2.34 -12.11 -4.06
C GLU A 101 -2.88 -10.72 -4.37
N GLN A 102 -3.84 -10.63 -5.29
CA GLN A 102 -4.51 -9.36 -5.54
C GLN A 102 -5.22 -8.88 -4.27
N ALA A 103 -4.96 -7.63 -3.92
CA ALA A 103 -5.69 -6.87 -2.93
C ALA A 103 -7.04 -6.43 -3.52
N SER A 104 -7.92 -5.97 -2.64
CA SER A 104 -9.17 -5.34 -3.03
C SER A 104 -9.41 -4.13 -2.16
N PHE A 105 -10.38 -3.32 -2.56
CA PHE A 105 -10.89 -2.28 -1.70
C PHE A 105 -11.87 -2.83 -0.68
N GLY A 106 -12.23 -1.97 0.25
CA GLY A 106 -13.42 -2.15 1.04
C GLY A 106 -13.26 -1.66 2.47
N ALA A 107 -14.42 -1.54 3.13
CA ALA A 107 -14.49 -1.17 4.52
C ALA A 107 -13.65 -2.12 5.39
N LEU A 108 -12.91 -1.55 6.34
CA LEU A 108 -12.20 -2.28 7.37
C LEU A 108 -12.99 -2.24 8.68
N ALA A 109 -12.75 -3.21 9.56
CA ALA A 109 -13.46 -3.29 10.85
C ALA A 109 -13.21 -2.06 11.75
N ARG A 110 -12.04 -1.41 11.59
CA ARG A 110 -11.71 -0.16 12.28
C ARG A 110 -11.94 1.04 11.37
N ARG A 111 -12.25 2.19 11.96
CA ARG A 111 -12.33 3.47 11.23
C ARG A 111 -10.94 3.98 10.86
N PRO A 112 -10.80 4.76 9.77
CA PRO A 112 -9.56 5.46 9.48
C PRO A 112 -9.23 6.44 10.60
N ALA A 113 -7.94 6.73 10.80
CA ALA A 113 -7.53 7.76 11.74
C ALA A 113 -7.93 9.14 11.18
N GLU A 114 -8.38 10.03 12.06
CA GLU A 114 -8.68 11.42 11.66
C GLU A 114 -7.37 12.17 11.37
N PRO A 115 -7.25 12.84 10.21
CA PRO A 115 -6.11 13.70 9.94
C PRO A 115 -6.00 14.82 10.98
N HIS A 116 -4.78 15.18 11.37
CA HIS A 116 -4.58 16.30 12.28
C HIS A 116 -5.18 17.60 11.71
N PRO A 117 -5.86 18.44 12.52
CA PRO A 117 -6.53 19.65 12.04
C PRO A 117 -5.64 20.66 11.31
N GLY A 118 -4.33 20.64 11.58
CA GLY A 118 -3.33 21.51 10.95
C GLY A 118 -2.67 20.94 9.69
N ARG A 119 -3.04 19.73 9.24
CA ARG A 119 -2.51 19.13 8.02
C ARG A 119 -3.15 19.82 6.81
N LEU A 120 -2.34 20.48 5.98
CA LEU A 120 -2.79 21.15 4.76
C LEU A 120 -3.14 20.14 3.66
N ASP A 121 -2.37 19.05 3.57
CA ASP A 121 -2.68 17.93 2.69
C ASP A 121 -3.78 17.09 3.32
N ARG A 122 -4.91 16.95 2.63
CA ARG A 122 -6.04 16.11 3.06
C ARG A 122 -6.04 14.82 2.26
N PRO A 123 -5.19 13.84 2.60
CA PRO A 123 -5.22 12.55 1.92
C PRO A 123 -6.59 11.91 2.13
N VAL A 124 -7.03 11.14 1.14
CA VAL A 124 -8.25 10.35 1.27
C VAL A 124 -7.89 9.01 1.89
N ALA A 125 -8.53 8.67 3.00
CA ALA A 125 -8.29 7.39 3.64
C ALA A 125 -8.96 6.26 2.83
N VAL A 126 -8.15 5.44 2.16
CA VAL A 126 -8.63 4.33 1.32
C VAL A 126 -8.42 2.99 2.04
N GLY A 127 -9.50 2.25 2.26
CA GLY A 127 -9.45 0.94 2.90
C GLY A 127 -8.97 -0.15 1.94
N ILE A 128 -7.83 -0.76 2.24
CA ILE A 128 -7.23 -1.83 1.44
C ILE A 128 -7.35 -3.15 2.19
N ARG A 129 -7.91 -4.17 1.54
CA ARG A 129 -7.96 -5.55 2.03
C ARG A 129 -6.90 -6.38 1.34
N VAL A 130 -6.15 -7.16 2.13
CA VAL A 130 -5.06 -7.99 1.63
C VAL A 130 -5.30 -9.46 1.95
N LYS A 131 -4.86 -10.33 1.03
CA LYS A 131 -4.91 -11.78 1.18
C LYS A 131 -3.52 -12.32 1.48
N ARG A 132 -3.49 -13.53 2.04
CA ARG A 132 -2.25 -14.24 2.36
C ARG A 132 -2.10 -15.44 1.45
N ARG A 133 -0.87 -15.70 1.04
CA ARG A 133 -0.43 -16.96 0.42
C ARG A 133 0.74 -17.50 1.23
N ASP A 134 0.67 -18.76 1.64
CA ASP A 134 1.70 -19.41 2.46
C ASP A 134 2.11 -18.59 3.69
N SER A 135 1.11 -18.05 4.41
CA SER A 135 1.26 -17.17 5.57
C SER A 135 1.91 -15.80 5.33
N ARG A 136 2.24 -15.46 4.08
CA ARG A 136 2.84 -14.19 3.66
C ARG A 136 1.83 -13.31 2.95
N VAL A 137 1.90 -12.00 3.19
CA VAL A 137 1.10 -11.00 2.46
C VAL A 137 1.88 -10.44 1.29
N PHE A 138 3.18 -10.20 1.51
CA PHE A 138 4.09 -9.62 0.52
C PHE A 138 5.20 -10.61 0.13
N GLU A 139 5.76 -10.40 -1.04
CA GLU A 139 7.11 -10.82 -1.40
C GLU A 139 8.03 -9.62 -1.54
N PHE A 140 9.31 -9.89 -1.37
CA PHE A 140 10.36 -8.91 -1.51
C PHE A 140 10.87 -8.91 -2.94
N VAL A 141 10.82 -7.76 -3.61
CA VAL A 141 11.43 -7.57 -4.92
C VAL A 141 12.60 -6.61 -4.78
N ARG A 142 13.78 -7.09 -5.19
CA ARG A 142 15.01 -6.31 -5.34
C ARG A 142 15.24 -6.06 -6.82
N PRO A 143 15.92 -4.96 -7.17
CA PRO A 143 16.68 -4.89 -8.42
C PRO A 143 17.58 -6.11 -8.60
#